data_AF-A0A7K2MGG0-F1
#
_entry.id   AF-A0A7K2MGG0-F1
#
_cell.length_a   1.000
_cell.length_b   1.000
_cell.length_c   1.000
_cell.angle_alpha   90.00
_cell.angle_beta   90.00
_cell.angle_gamma   90.00
#
_symmetry.space_group_name_H-M   'P 1'
#
loop_
_entity.id
_entity.type
_entity.pdbx_description
1 polymer ?
#
loop_
_entity_poly.entity_id
_entity_poly.type
_entity_poly.pdbx_seq_one_letter_code
_entity_poly.pdbx_strand_id
1 'polypeptide(L)'
;RTLGLRYHGPVRDADRYLGHLLSPRFGRTLAVQTASGRIVGLGHLLWDGDETEVALLVEDAWQRRGIGGELLGRLVAMAAETGCESVYAVTQASNTGMVAAMRGLGLPLDYQIEEGTLVVTARLDPSARSAAHLPQGDPVGRE
;
A
#
# COMPACT_ATOMS: atom_id res chain seq x y z
N ARG A 1 -6.15 17.34 15.19
CA ARG A 1 -7.48 16.84 15.64
C ARG A 1 -7.98 15.64 14.82
N THR A 2 -7.24 15.19 13.79
CA THR A 2 -7.72 14.25 12.75
C THR A 2 -7.13 12.84 12.82
N LEU A 3 -6.14 12.58 13.68
CA LEU A 3 -5.50 11.26 13.83
C LEU A 3 -6.47 10.18 14.34
N GLY A 4 -7.38 10.53 15.26
CA GLY A 4 -8.37 9.59 15.83
C GLY A 4 -9.48 9.14 14.88
N LEU A 5 -9.61 9.76 13.70
CA LEU A 5 -10.58 9.35 12.67
C LEU A 5 -10.00 8.34 11.67
N ARG A 6 -8.68 8.09 11.72
CA ARG A 6 -7.96 7.23 10.76
C ARG A 6 -7.29 6.03 11.43
N TYR A 7 -7.34 5.95 12.75
CA TYR A 7 -6.78 4.85 13.54
C TYR A 7 -7.80 4.47 14.62
N HIS A 8 -8.49 3.35 14.42
CA HIS A 8 -9.43 2.80 15.38
C HIS A 8 -8.70 1.88 16.38
N GLY A 9 -7.73 2.44 17.11
CA GLY A 9 -6.96 1.71 18.13
C GLY A 9 -6.71 2.58 19.38
N PRO A 10 -6.70 2.00 20.58
CA PRO A 10 -6.45 2.75 21.81
C PRO A 10 -5.03 3.34 21.80
N VAL A 11 -4.95 4.67 21.73
CA VAL A 11 -3.69 5.46 21.71
C VAL A 11 -2.77 5.14 22.89
N ARG A 12 -3.32 4.60 24.00
CA ARG A 12 -2.58 4.21 25.21
C ARG A 12 -1.64 3.03 25.04
N ASP A 13 -1.82 2.19 24.01
CA ASP A 13 -0.96 1.02 23.74
C ASP A 13 -0.14 1.19 22.45
N ALA A 14 0.00 2.43 21.96
CA ALA A 14 0.61 2.74 20.68
C ALA A 14 2.00 2.10 20.51
N ASP A 15 2.85 2.05 21.53
CA ASP A 15 4.20 1.46 21.42
C ASP A 15 4.18 -0.06 21.18
N ARG A 16 3.27 -0.79 21.85
CA ARG A 16 3.09 -2.24 21.64
C ARG A 16 2.44 -2.51 20.27
N TYR A 17 1.50 -1.65 19.89
CA TYR A 17 0.81 -1.69 18.60
C TYR A 17 1.78 -1.38 17.44
N LEU A 18 2.64 -0.38 17.60
CA LEU A 18 3.71 0.01 16.67
C LEU A 18 4.74 -1.10 16.50
N GLY A 19 5.17 -1.74 17.58
CA GLY A 19 6.10 -2.87 17.49
C GLY A 19 5.57 -4.03 16.65
N HIS A 20 4.25 -4.26 16.66
CA HIS A 20 3.60 -5.29 15.85
C HIS A 20 3.43 -4.83 14.39
N LEU A 21 2.91 -3.62 14.17
CA LEU A 21 2.67 -3.04 12.84
C LEU A 21 3.95 -2.78 12.02
N LEU A 22 5.03 -2.42 12.71
CA LEU A 22 6.31 -2.12 12.08
C LEU A 22 7.22 -3.36 11.99
N SER A 23 6.78 -4.50 12.54
CA SER A 23 7.51 -5.75 12.43
C SER A 23 7.55 -6.22 10.97
N PRO A 24 8.74 -6.49 10.40
CA PRO A 24 8.86 -7.02 9.04
C PRO A 24 8.20 -8.40 8.83
N ARG A 25 7.81 -9.07 9.92
CA ARG A 25 7.10 -10.35 9.89
C ARG A 25 5.65 -10.20 9.45
N PHE A 26 5.02 -9.07 9.76
CA PHE A 26 3.60 -8.82 9.52
C PHE A 26 3.37 -7.78 8.42
N GLY A 27 4.44 -7.27 7.79
CA GLY A 27 4.30 -6.28 6.75
C GLY A 27 5.57 -5.57 6.28
N ARG A 28 5.34 -4.49 5.54
CA ARG A 28 6.32 -3.46 5.17
C ARG A 28 5.74 -2.09 5.48
N THR A 29 6.60 -1.18 5.92
CA THR A 29 6.23 0.22 6.16
C THR A 29 7.13 1.14 5.36
N LEU A 30 6.52 2.10 4.68
CA LEU A 30 7.20 3.20 4.02
C LEU A 30 6.88 4.51 4.73
N ALA A 31 7.87 5.38 4.84
CA ALA A 31 7.72 6.73 5.39
C ALA A 31 8.14 7.76 4.35
N VAL A 32 7.37 8.86 4.29
CA VAL A 32 7.71 10.04 3.50
C VAL A 32 8.24 11.08 4.44
N GLN A 33 9.46 11.56 4.17
CA GLN A 33 10.13 12.56 4.97
C GLN A 33 10.35 13.83 4.16
N THR A 34 10.25 14.98 4.83
CA THR A 34 10.72 16.25 4.27
C THR A 34 12.25 16.28 4.20
N ALA A 35 12.81 17.27 3.51
CA ALA A 35 14.25 17.51 3.51
C ALA A 35 14.83 17.76 4.92
N SER A 36 13.99 18.20 5.87
CA SER A 36 14.36 18.38 7.27
C SER A 36 14.24 17.10 8.13
N GLY A 37 13.91 15.96 7.53
CA GLY A 37 13.75 14.68 8.24
C GLY A 37 12.41 14.50 8.96
N ARG A 38 11.44 15.41 8.76
CA ARG A 38 10.11 15.26 9.37
C ARG A 38 9.27 14.27 8.57
N ILE A 39 8.72 13.25 9.23
CA ILE A 39 7.75 12.34 8.62
C ILE A 39 6.43 13.08 8.37
N VAL A 40 5.95 13.05 7.13
CA VAL A 40 4.70 13.70 6.69
C VAL A 40 3.71 12.73 6.06
N GLY A 41 4.12 11.48 5.87
CA GLY A 41 3.25 10.40 5.44
C GLY A 41 3.82 9.04 5.79
N LEU A 42 2.93 8.07 5.96
CA LEU A 42 3.22 6.66 6.20
C LEU A 42 2.32 5.82 5.30
N GLY A 43 2.87 4.70 4.85
CA GLY A 43 2.10 3.65 4.20
C GLY A 43 2.52 2.30 4.75
N HIS A 44 1.56 1.43 4.99
CA HIS A 44 1.77 0.09 5.52
C HIS A 44 1.18 -0.92 4.55
N LEU A 45 1.96 -1.94 4.23
CA LEU A 45 1.50 -3.18 3.60
C LEU A 45 1.50 -4.23 4.72
N LEU A 46 0.36 -4.83 5.00
CA LEU A 46 0.18 -5.79 6.08
C LEU A 46 -0.16 -7.15 5.48
N TRP A 47 0.37 -8.22 6.08
CA TRP A 47 0.08 -9.60 5.69
C TRP A 47 -0.61 -10.34 6.82
N ASP A 48 -1.74 -10.96 6.52
CA ASP A 48 -2.46 -11.86 7.41
C ASP A 48 -2.94 -13.11 6.65
N GLY A 49 -2.23 -14.23 6.81
CA GLY A 49 -2.46 -15.42 5.98
C GLY A 49 -2.25 -15.12 4.49
N ASP A 50 -3.29 -15.36 3.69
CA ASP A 50 -3.31 -15.08 2.25
C ASP A 50 -3.79 -13.65 1.93
N GLU A 51 -4.19 -12.90 2.95
CA GLU A 51 -4.69 -11.54 2.81
C GLU A 51 -3.55 -10.52 2.85
N THR A 52 -3.67 -9.49 2.01
CA THR A 52 -2.73 -8.38 1.96
C THR A 52 -3.48 -7.05 2.00
N GLU A 53 -3.30 -6.31 3.08
CA GLU A 53 -3.96 -5.02 3.31
C GLU A 53 -2.98 -3.86 3.12
N VAL A 54 -3.47 -2.74 2.59
CA VAL A 54 -2.75 -1.47 2.54
C VAL A 54 -3.45 -0.37 3.34
N ALA A 55 -2.69 0.30 4.19
CA ALA A 55 -3.13 1.45 4.96
C ALA A 55 -2.23 2.66 4.70
N LEU A 56 -2.83 3.85 4.51
CA LEU A 56 -2.11 5.09 4.20
C LEU A 56 -2.50 6.21 5.16
N LEU A 57 -1.51 6.98 5.59
CA LEU A 57 -1.68 8.20 6.37
C LEU A 57 -0.81 9.30 5.76
N VAL A 58 -1.42 10.43 5.39
CA VAL A 58 -0.69 11.60 4.89
C VAL A 58 -1.18 12.82 5.65
N GLU A 59 -0.26 13.63 6.17
CA GLU A 59 -0.61 14.87 6.85
C GLU A 59 -1.45 15.78 5.93
N ASP A 60 -2.47 16.42 6.49
CA ASP A 60 -3.46 17.19 5.73
C ASP A 60 -2.82 18.28 4.83
N ALA A 61 -1.76 18.94 5.31
CA ALA A 61 -1.01 19.96 4.55
C ALA A 61 -0.28 19.40 3.30
N TRP A 62 -0.05 18.09 3.27
CA TRP A 62 0.69 17.35 2.25
C TRP A 62 -0.23 16.50 1.36
N GLN A 63 -1.53 16.43 1.66
CA GLN A 63 -2.50 15.74 0.81
C GLN A 63 -2.69 16.45 -0.55
N ARG A 64 -3.22 15.70 -1.53
CA ARG A 64 -3.44 16.16 -2.92
C ARG A 64 -2.18 16.59 -3.66
N ARG A 65 -1.01 16.08 -3.23
CA ARG A 65 0.30 16.28 -3.89
C ARG A 65 0.89 14.99 -4.49
N GLY A 66 0.05 13.96 -4.68
CA GLY A 66 0.47 12.65 -5.20
C GLY A 66 1.10 11.69 -4.17
N ILE A 67 1.45 12.16 -2.96
CA ILE A 67 2.13 11.35 -1.94
C ILE A 67 1.44 10.01 -1.64
N GLY A 68 0.11 10.02 -1.48
CA GLY A 68 -0.65 8.79 -1.20
C GLY A 68 -0.58 7.78 -2.35
N GLY A 69 -0.66 8.26 -3.59
CA GLY A 69 -0.55 7.39 -4.77
C GLY A 69 0.84 6.80 -4.94
N GLU A 70 1.89 7.60 -4.68
CA GLU A 70 3.28 7.12 -4.72
C GLU A 70 3.56 6.06 -3.65
N LEU A 71 3.11 6.30 -2.41
CA LEU A 71 3.21 5.30 -1.35
C LEU A 71 2.47 4.01 -1.74
N LEU A 72 1.23 4.14 -2.21
CA LEU A 72 0.40 3.00 -2.60
C LEU A 72 1.05 2.19 -3.73
N GLY A 73 1.52 2.84 -4.79
CA GLY A 73 2.17 2.18 -5.92
C GLY A 73 3.40 1.38 -5.50
N ARG A 74 4.24 1.94 -4.62
CA ARG A 74 5.42 1.22 -4.10
C ARG A 74 5.04 0.02 -3.24
N LEU A 75 4.04 0.16 -2.37
CA LEU A 75 3.58 -0.95 -1.52
C LEU A 75 2.95 -2.07 -2.36
N VAL A 76 2.17 -1.72 -3.37
CA VAL A 76 1.57 -2.68 -4.30
C VAL A 76 2.64 -3.41 -5.13
N ALA A 77 3.68 -2.71 -5.57
CA ALA A 77 4.82 -3.35 -6.23
C ALA A 77 5.51 -4.38 -5.31
N MET A 78 5.72 -4.05 -4.03
CA MET A 78 6.26 -5.00 -3.06
C MET A 78 5.35 -6.21 -2.84
N ALA A 79 4.02 -6.03 -2.84
CA ALA A 79 3.08 -7.14 -2.75
C ALA A 79 3.13 -8.05 -3.99
N ALA A 80 3.27 -7.47 -5.18
CA ALA A 80 3.38 -8.23 -6.42
C ALA A 80 4.66 -9.10 -6.44
N GLU A 81 5.77 -8.58 -5.90
CA GLU A 81 7.03 -9.33 -5.77
C GLU A 81 6.90 -10.57 -4.88
N THR A 82 6.02 -10.55 -3.87
CA THR A 82 5.74 -11.72 -3.02
C THR A 82 4.74 -12.69 -3.64
N GLY A 83 4.24 -12.41 -4.84
CA GLY A 83 3.27 -13.25 -5.52
C GLY A 83 1.84 -13.13 -5.04
N CYS A 84 1.53 -12.05 -4.32
CA CYS A 84 0.19 -11.72 -3.90
C CYS A 84 -0.74 -11.54 -5.12
N GLU A 85 -1.97 -12.08 -5.04
CA GLU A 85 -2.97 -11.95 -6.11
C GLU A 85 -3.81 -10.69 -6.00
N SER A 86 -3.88 -10.07 -4.82
CA SER A 86 -4.67 -8.86 -4.61
C SER A 86 -4.29 -8.11 -3.35
N VAL A 87 -4.35 -6.79 -3.40
CA VAL A 87 -4.18 -5.91 -2.23
C VAL A 87 -5.48 -5.17 -1.99
N TYR A 88 -5.96 -5.15 -0.76
CA TYR A 88 -7.16 -4.39 -0.41
C TYR A 88 -6.90 -3.27 0.59
N ALA A 89 -7.80 -2.29 0.63
CA ALA A 89 -7.82 -1.24 1.62
C ALA A 89 -9.21 -1.15 2.24
N VAL A 90 -9.29 -1.14 3.57
CA VAL A 90 -10.53 -0.87 4.31
C VAL A 90 -10.56 0.62 4.68
N THR A 91 -11.66 1.29 4.35
CA THR A 91 -11.78 2.72 4.62
C THR A 91 -13.23 3.16 4.79
N GLN A 92 -13.47 4.38 5.29
CA GLN A 92 -14.82 4.95 5.29
C GLN A 92 -15.27 5.23 3.85
N ALA A 93 -16.52 4.93 3.49
CA ALA A 93 -17.05 5.16 2.14
C ALA A 93 -16.95 6.63 1.69
N SER A 94 -16.89 7.57 2.64
CA SER A 94 -16.67 9.00 2.39
C SER A 94 -15.21 9.39 2.11
N ASN A 95 -14.25 8.47 2.28
CA ASN A 95 -12.83 8.71 2.03
C ASN A 95 -12.49 8.66 0.53
N THR A 96 -12.87 9.72 -0.17
CA THR A 96 -12.60 9.90 -1.61
C THR A 96 -11.11 9.91 -1.95
N GLY A 97 -10.23 10.26 -0.99
CA GLY A 97 -8.79 10.26 -1.19
C GLY A 97 -8.21 8.85 -1.38
N MET A 98 -8.67 7.87 -0.59
CA MET A 98 -8.27 6.47 -0.77
C MET A 98 -8.79 5.91 -2.09
N VAL A 99 -10.05 6.16 -2.42
CA VAL A 99 -10.65 5.71 -3.70
C VAL A 99 -9.87 6.28 -4.89
N ALA A 100 -9.50 7.56 -4.84
CA ALA A 100 -8.69 8.19 -5.88
C ALA A 100 -7.29 7.58 -5.98
N ALA A 101 -6.64 7.28 -4.85
CA ALA A 101 -5.34 6.62 -4.83
C ALA A 101 -5.41 5.22 -5.46
N MET A 102 -6.39 4.40 -5.06
CA MET A 102 -6.61 3.05 -5.60
C MET A 102 -6.89 3.09 -7.10
N ARG A 103 -7.74 4.00 -7.57
CA ARG A 103 -7.98 4.20 -9.01
C ARG A 103 -6.72 4.60 -9.77
N GLY A 104 -5.84 5.37 -9.14
CA GLY A 104 -4.56 5.77 -9.70
C GLY A 104 -3.59 4.62 -10.00
N LEU A 105 -3.82 3.42 -9.45
CA LEU A 105 -3.02 2.23 -9.76
C LEU A 105 -3.23 1.72 -11.19
N GLY A 106 -4.37 2.04 -11.82
CA GLY A 106 -4.73 1.51 -13.13
C GLY A 106 -4.98 0.00 -13.14
N LEU A 107 -5.17 -0.62 -11.98
CA LEU A 107 -5.49 -2.03 -11.81
C LEU A 107 -7.01 -2.27 -11.79
N PRO A 108 -7.48 -3.49 -12.10
CA PRO A 108 -8.87 -3.87 -11.87
C PRO A 108 -9.23 -3.72 -10.39
N LEU A 109 -10.34 -3.02 -10.11
CA LEU A 109 -10.80 -2.74 -8.75
C LEU A 109 -12.18 -3.33 -8.49
N ASP A 110 -12.31 -4.03 -7.37
CA ASP A 110 -13.58 -4.44 -6.78
C ASP A 110 -13.93 -3.55 -5.58
N TYR A 111 -15.22 -3.29 -5.38
CA TYR A 111 -15.73 -2.43 -4.32
C TYR A 111 -16.82 -3.16 -3.53
N GLN A 112 -16.70 -3.18 -2.21
CA GLN A 112 -17.72 -3.72 -1.30
C GLN A 112 -18.03 -2.69 -0.22
N ILE A 113 -19.31 -2.39 0.01
CA ILE A 113 -19.74 -1.39 1.00
C ILE A 113 -20.67 -2.06 2.01
N GLU A 114 -20.34 -1.92 3.29
CA GLU A 114 -21.14 -2.41 4.40
C GLU A 114 -21.09 -1.40 5.56
N GLU A 115 -22.25 -0.98 6.05
CA GLU A 115 -22.39 -0.06 7.19
C GLU A 115 -21.54 1.23 7.11
N GLY A 116 -21.37 1.78 5.90
CA GLY A 116 -20.56 2.99 5.68
C GLY A 116 -19.05 2.75 5.60
N THR A 117 -18.60 1.50 5.76
CA THR A 117 -17.25 1.05 5.45
C THR A 117 -17.19 0.60 3.98
N LEU A 118 -16.10 0.94 3.31
CA LEU A 118 -15.77 0.56 1.96
C LEU A 118 -14.49 -0.28 1.97
N VAL A 119 -14.56 -1.47 1.40
CA VAL A 119 -13.40 -2.27 1.01
C VAL A 119 -13.17 -2.05 -0.47
N VAL A 120 -11.95 -1.63 -0.82
CA VAL A 120 -11.50 -1.52 -2.22
C VAL A 120 -10.39 -2.52 -2.44
N THR A 121 -10.55 -3.41 -3.40
CA THR A 121 -9.58 -4.48 -3.69
C THR A 121 -8.99 -4.27 -5.07
N ALA A 122 -7.66 -4.18 -5.16
CA ALA A 122 -6.92 -4.16 -6.43
C ALA A 122 -6.43 -5.56 -6.76
N ARG A 123 -6.79 -6.08 -7.94
CA ARG A 123 -6.31 -7.37 -8.44
C ARG A 123 -4.91 -7.18 -9.04
N LEU A 124 -3.97 -7.99 -8.58
CA LEU A 124 -2.61 -8.05 -9.12
C LEU A 124 -2.55 -9.15 -10.16
N ASP A 125 -1.81 -8.93 -11.25
CA ASP A 125 -1.55 -9.98 -12.23
C ASP A 125 -0.32 -10.79 -11.78
N PRO A 126 -0.49 -12.06 -11.34
CA PRO A 126 0.63 -12.88 -10.90
C PRO A 126 1.60 -13.26 -12.04
N SER A 127 1.21 -13.06 -13.31
CA SER A 127 2.04 -13.30 -14.49
C SER A 127 3.00 -12.14 -14.81
N ALA A 128 2.75 -10.94 -14.28
CA ALA A 128 3.61 -9.77 -14.46
C ALA A 128 5.02 -9.96 -13.86
N ARG A 129 5.23 -10.99 -13.03
CA ARG A 129 6.53 -11.38 -12.46
C ARG A 129 7.59 -11.74 -13.51
N SER A 130 7.18 -12.16 -14.72
CA SER A 130 8.10 -12.80 -15.67
C SER A 130 8.62 -11.91 -16.81
N ALA A 131 8.15 -10.66 -16.95
CA ALA A 131 8.56 -9.81 -18.07
C ALA A 131 9.95 -9.15 -17.89
N ALA A 132 10.59 -9.31 -16.73
CA ALA A 132 11.89 -8.70 -16.41
C ALA A 132 13.10 -9.67 -16.47
N HIS A 133 12.93 -10.93 -16.91
CA HIS A 133 14.03 -11.88 -17.04
C HIS A 133 14.30 -12.30 -18.51
N LEU A 134 15.19 -11.54 -19.16
CA LEU A 134 15.99 -11.78 -20.39
C LEU A 134 15.31 -11.95 -21.77
N PRO A 135 15.96 -11.41 -22.81
CA PRO A 135 16.39 -12.22 -23.94
C PRO A 135 17.87 -12.62 -23.79
N GLN A 136 18.05 -13.93 -23.85
CA GLN A 136 19.29 -14.70 -23.92
C GLN A 136 20.24 -14.13 -24.98
N GLY A 137 21.50 -13.92 -24.62
CA GLY A 137 22.54 -13.50 -25.56
C GLY A 137 22.80 -14.57 -26.61
N ASP A 138 22.91 -14.16 -27.87
CA ASP A 138 23.28 -15.03 -28.98
C ASP A 138 24.70 -15.60 -28.78
N PRO A 139 24.95 -16.88 -29.14
CA PRO A 139 26.29 -17.41 -29.18
C PRO A 139 27.04 -16.78 -30.37
N VAL A 140 28.12 -16.05 -30.06
CA VAL A 140 29.10 -15.61 -31.07
C VAL A 140 29.68 -16.84 -31.75
N GLY A 141 29.28 -17.03 -33.02
CA GLY A 141 29.87 -17.98 -33.94
C GLY A 141 31.33 -17.63 -34.21
N ARG A 142 32.17 -18.65 -34.17
CA ARG A 142 33.53 -18.64 -34.71
C ARG A 142 33.45 -18.62 -36.24
N GLU A 143 34.25 -17.76 -36.87
CA GLU A 143 35.12 -18.03 -38.03
C GLU A 143 36.03 -16.83 -38.30
#